data_AF-A0A354GLG5-F1
#
_entry.id   AF-A0A354GLG5-F1
#
_cell.length_a   1.000
_cell.length_b   1.000
_cell.length_c   1.000
_cell.angle_alpha   90.00
_cell.angle_beta   90.00
_cell.angle_gamma   90.00
#
_symmetry.space_group_name_H-M   'P 1'
#
loop_
_entity.id
_entity.type
_entity.pdbx_description
1 polymer ?
#
loop_
_entity_poly.entity_id
_entity_poly.type
_entity_poly.pdbx_seq_one_letter_code
_entity_poly.pdbx_strand_id
1 'polypeptide(L)'
;PIEQEGTYPLPEAQLDRFMFKVLIDYPTYEEELTIAETTTAGELPQIEAVLDRDGILDIQRTVRKVLIARSVTAYAVQLVRATRPNSEDAPDFVKKYLSWGAGPRACQALLLGGKAHALLDGRVHVSTDDIRYVARPVLRHRLATSFRAESDGVSADHIVEKLFHEVREPAGK
;
A
#
# COMPACT_ATOMS: atom_id res chain seq x y z
N PRO A 1 17.94 -20.26 -15.18
CA PRO A 1 17.06 -20.61 -16.32
C PRO A 1 15.66 -20.00 -16.10
N ILE A 2 15.46 -18.77 -16.56
CA ILE A 2 14.16 -18.08 -16.50
C ILE A 2 13.50 -18.27 -17.87
N GLU A 3 13.08 -19.49 -18.11
CA GLU A 3 12.05 -19.77 -19.12
C GLU A 3 10.75 -19.90 -18.33
N GLN A 4 9.81 -18.97 -18.52
CA GLN A 4 8.44 -19.14 -18.05
C GLN A 4 7.52 -19.11 -19.27
N GLU A 5 7.30 -20.30 -19.81
CA GLU A 5 6.13 -20.63 -20.61
C GLU A 5 4.86 -20.33 -19.78
N GLY A 6 3.95 -19.52 -20.33
CA GLY A 6 2.53 -19.55 -19.94
C GLY A 6 2.12 -18.89 -18.63
N THR A 7 2.86 -17.92 -18.09
CA THR A 7 2.30 -17.07 -17.02
C THR A 7 1.31 -16.06 -17.63
N TYR A 8 0.02 -16.34 -17.49
CA TYR A 8 -1.01 -15.34 -17.74
C TYR A 8 -0.97 -14.32 -16.60
N PRO A 9 -0.48 -13.08 -16.84
CA PRO A 9 -0.48 -12.08 -15.78
C PRO A 9 -1.91 -11.86 -15.31
N LEU A 10 -2.08 -11.72 -13.99
CA LEU A 10 -3.40 -11.42 -13.43
C LEU A 10 -3.90 -10.10 -14.04
N PRO A 11 -5.11 -10.07 -14.64
CA PRO A 11 -5.70 -8.84 -15.12
C PRO A 11 -5.79 -7.78 -14.02
N GLU A 12 -5.71 -6.51 -14.38
CA GLU A 12 -5.71 -5.38 -13.45
C GLU A 12 -6.98 -5.37 -12.57
N ALA A 13 -8.12 -5.77 -13.14
CA ALA A 13 -9.38 -5.93 -12.42
C ALA A 13 -9.33 -7.02 -11.32
N GLN A 14 -8.44 -8.00 -11.44
CA GLN A 14 -8.19 -9.00 -10.41
C GLN A 14 -7.18 -8.47 -9.38
N LEU A 15 -6.11 -7.81 -9.82
CA LEU A 15 -5.14 -7.18 -8.94
C LEU A 15 -5.77 -6.15 -8.00
N ASP A 16 -6.77 -5.39 -8.45
CA ASP A 16 -7.47 -4.39 -7.62
C ASP A 16 -8.17 -4.98 -6.37
N ARG A 17 -8.41 -6.30 -6.35
CA ARG A 17 -8.99 -7.01 -5.19
C ARG A 17 -7.98 -7.21 -4.05
N PHE A 18 -6.69 -7.15 -4.33
CA PHE A 18 -5.65 -7.25 -3.30
C PHE A 18 -5.51 -5.91 -2.58
N MET A 19 -5.51 -5.93 -1.24
CA MET A 19 -5.37 -4.71 -0.45
C MET A 19 -4.03 -4.03 -0.73
N PHE A 20 -2.94 -4.80 -0.66
CA PHE A 20 -1.56 -4.36 -0.86
C PHE A 20 -0.84 -5.19 -1.92
N LYS A 21 0.06 -4.55 -2.67
CA LYS A 21 1.17 -5.20 -3.38
C LYS A 21 2.45 -4.88 -2.62
N VAL A 22 3.04 -5.86 -1.94
CA VAL A 22 4.32 -5.73 -1.24
C VAL A 22 5.44 -6.15 -2.20
N LEU A 23 6.52 -5.36 -2.25
CA LEU A 23 7.73 -5.74 -2.98
C LEU A 23 8.67 -6.35 -1.94
N ILE A 24 9.17 -7.56 -2.23
CA ILE A 24 10.11 -8.27 -1.38
C ILE A 24 11.42 -8.32 -2.16
N ASP A 25 12.45 -7.72 -1.58
CA ASP A 25 13.81 -7.84 -2.08
C ASP A 25 14.54 -9.00 -1.39
N TYR A 26 15.71 -9.35 -1.91
CA TYR A 26 16.56 -10.34 -1.26
C TYR A 26 17.05 -9.83 0.11
N PRO A 27 17.21 -10.73 1.09
CA PRO A 27 17.81 -10.39 2.37
C PRO A 27 19.22 -9.82 2.17
N THR A 28 19.68 -9.02 3.13
CA THR A 28 21.09 -8.67 3.23
C THR A 28 21.94 -9.91 3.49
N TYR A 29 23.26 -9.81 3.25
CA TYR A 29 24.18 -10.92 3.52
C TYR A 29 24.05 -11.47 4.96
N GLU A 30 23.94 -10.59 5.96
CA GLU A 30 23.82 -10.99 7.37
C GLU A 30 22.49 -11.67 7.68
N GLU A 31 21.39 -11.17 7.11
CA GLU A 31 20.07 -11.81 7.22
C GLU A 31 20.07 -13.18 6.53
N GLU A 32 20.68 -13.28 5.36
CA GLU A 32 20.80 -14.53 4.60
C GLU A 32 21.66 -15.56 5.32
N LEU A 33 22.78 -15.13 5.92
CA LEU A 33 23.63 -15.97 6.77
C LEU A 33 22.84 -16.49 7.98
N THR A 34 22.11 -15.60 8.67
CA THR A 34 21.26 -15.98 9.82
C THR A 34 20.19 -17.00 9.42
N ILE A 35 19.55 -16.80 8.26
CA ILE A 35 18.56 -17.74 7.71
C ILE A 35 19.23 -19.09 7.43
N ALA A 36 20.40 -19.10 6.79
CA ALA A 36 21.12 -20.33 6.47
C ALA A 36 21.50 -21.11 7.74
N GLU A 37 22.06 -20.44 8.75
CA GLU A 37 22.43 -21.07 10.02
C GLU A 37 21.20 -21.60 10.78
N THR A 38 20.14 -20.80 10.89
CA THR A 38 18.94 -21.17 11.67
C THR A 38 18.16 -22.32 11.01
N THR A 39 18.09 -22.35 9.68
CA THR A 39 17.31 -23.37 8.95
C THR A 39 18.07 -24.67 8.71
N THR A 40 19.41 -24.65 8.82
CA THR A 40 20.25 -25.86 8.73
C THR A 40 20.68 -26.39 10.09
N ALA A 41 20.34 -25.69 11.18
CA ALA A 41 20.43 -26.21 12.53
C ALA A 41 19.48 -27.41 12.73
N GLY A 42 19.91 -28.41 13.51
CA GLY A 42 19.18 -29.68 13.64
C GLY A 42 17.87 -29.61 14.42
N GLU A 43 17.66 -28.59 15.26
CA GLU A 43 16.43 -28.41 16.03
C GLU A 43 15.78 -27.06 15.71
N LEU A 44 14.54 -27.11 15.25
CA LEU A 44 13.71 -25.91 15.05
C LEU A 44 13.15 -25.43 16.39
N PRO A 45 13.00 -24.11 16.58
CA PRO A 45 12.40 -23.57 17.79
C PRO A 45 10.96 -24.03 17.95
N GLN A 46 10.55 -24.36 19.18
CA GLN A 46 9.15 -24.58 19.49
C GLN A 46 8.39 -23.26 19.46
N ILE A 47 7.32 -23.21 18.67
CA ILE A 47 6.48 -22.01 18.52
C ILE A 47 5.39 -22.03 19.59
N GLU A 48 5.31 -20.96 20.38
CA GLU A 48 4.21 -20.74 21.33
C GLU A 48 3.11 -19.87 20.69
N ALA A 49 1.87 -20.31 20.82
CA ALA A 49 0.73 -19.56 20.31
C ALA A 49 0.44 -18.34 21.22
N VAL A 50 0.71 -17.14 20.72
CA VAL A 50 0.46 -15.87 21.45
C VAL A 50 -0.95 -15.31 21.24
N LEU A 51 -1.70 -15.83 20.27
CA LEU A 51 -3.04 -15.37 19.92
C LEU A 51 -3.90 -16.53 19.43
N ASP A 52 -5.16 -16.57 19.85
CA ASP A 52 -6.14 -17.55 19.38
C ASP A 52 -7.05 -16.97 18.30
N ARG A 53 -7.97 -17.81 17.78
CA ARG A 53 -8.94 -17.41 16.76
C ARG A 53 -9.77 -16.20 17.19
N ASP A 54 -10.24 -16.21 18.43
CA ASP A 54 -11.20 -15.21 18.90
C ASP A 54 -10.49 -13.86 19.11
N GLY A 55 -9.23 -13.89 19.58
CA GLY A 55 -8.33 -12.74 19.62
C GLY A 55 -8.05 -12.12 18.24
N ILE A 56 -7.82 -12.93 17.20
CA ILE A 56 -7.67 -12.42 15.82
C ILE A 56 -8.95 -11.68 15.37
N LEU A 57 -10.12 -12.27 15.62
CA LEU A 57 -11.40 -11.66 15.27
C LEU A 57 -11.69 -10.38 16.07
N ASP A 58 -11.26 -10.33 17.34
CA ASP A 58 -11.33 -9.12 18.16
C ASP A 58 -10.43 -8.01 17.62
N ILE A 59 -9.20 -8.31 17.19
CA ILE A 59 -8.31 -7.33 16.57
C ILE A 59 -8.93 -6.80 15.27
N GLN A 60 -9.44 -7.67 14.40
CA GLN A 60 -10.11 -7.24 13.15
C GLN A 60 -11.33 -6.34 13.39
N ARG A 61 -12.09 -6.58 14.47
CA ARG A 61 -13.19 -5.70 14.89
C ARG A 61 -12.68 -4.39 15.46
N THR A 62 -11.58 -4.43 16.20
CA THR A 62 -10.94 -3.26 16.83
C THR A 62 -10.38 -2.30 15.78
N VAL A 63 -9.69 -2.81 14.76
CA VAL A 63 -9.21 -2.01 13.62
C VAL A 63 -10.34 -1.19 13.00
N ARG A 64 -11.54 -1.75 12.86
CA ARG A 64 -12.68 -1.02 12.26
C ARG A 64 -13.18 0.13 13.14
N LYS A 65 -13.02 0.04 14.46
CA LYS A 65 -13.46 1.05 15.45
C LYS A 65 -12.52 2.24 15.59
N VAL A 66 -11.28 2.15 15.09
CA VAL A 66 -10.31 3.26 15.13
C VAL A 66 -10.92 4.52 14.52
N LEU A 67 -10.75 5.65 15.21
CA LEU A 67 -11.35 6.92 14.83
C LEU A 67 -10.62 7.51 13.62
N ILE A 68 -11.38 8.08 12.69
CA ILE A 68 -10.81 8.81 11.56
C ILE A 68 -11.56 10.11 11.36
N ALA A 69 -10.83 11.22 11.40
CA ALA A 69 -11.42 12.52 11.15
C ALA A 69 -11.88 12.63 9.69
N ARG A 70 -12.93 13.43 9.46
CA ARG A 70 -13.42 13.71 8.10
C ARG A 70 -12.34 14.30 7.21
N SER A 71 -11.45 15.13 7.77
CA SER A 71 -10.31 15.73 7.07
C SER A 71 -9.32 14.68 6.56
N VAL A 72 -8.98 13.68 7.37
CA VAL A 72 -8.08 12.57 6.96
C VAL A 72 -8.75 11.68 5.92
N THR A 73 -10.05 11.40 6.09
CA THR A 73 -10.84 10.70 5.06
C THR A 73 -10.84 11.46 3.73
N ALA A 74 -11.04 12.79 3.78
CA ALA A 74 -11.02 13.64 2.60
C ALA A 74 -9.65 13.64 1.91
N TYR A 75 -8.56 13.69 2.69
CA TYR A 75 -7.19 13.58 2.17
C TYR A 75 -6.97 12.27 1.40
N ALA A 76 -7.36 11.12 1.96
CA ALA A 76 -7.24 9.84 1.27
C ALA A 76 -8.06 9.79 -0.04
N VAL A 77 -9.25 10.38 -0.04
CA VAL A 77 -10.10 10.49 -1.24
C VAL A 77 -9.45 11.41 -2.29
N GLN A 78 -8.92 12.56 -1.88
CA GLN A 78 -8.22 13.48 -2.77
C GLN A 78 -7.00 12.82 -3.40
N LEU A 79 -6.19 12.10 -2.61
CA LEU A 79 -5.04 11.36 -3.10
C LEU A 79 -5.44 10.35 -4.18
N VAL A 80 -6.47 9.54 -3.94
CA VAL A 80 -6.95 8.56 -4.93
C VAL A 80 -7.52 9.24 -6.16
N ARG A 81 -8.30 10.32 -6.01
CA ARG A 81 -8.87 11.04 -7.16
C ARG A 81 -7.80 11.70 -8.02
N ALA A 82 -6.76 12.25 -7.40
CA ALA A 82 -5.64 12.89 -8.08
C ALA A 82 -4.87 11.92 -8.99
N THR A 83 -4.98 10.60 -8.78
CA THR A 83 -4.37 9.59 -9.67
C THR A 83 -5.10 9.39 -11.00
N ARG A 84 -6.29 9.96 -11.19
CA ARG A 84 -7.14 9.67 -12.36
C ARG A 84 -6.86 10.68 -13.48
N PRO A 85 -6.23 10.29 -14.59
CA PRO A 85 -5.77 11.25 -15.61
C PRO A 85 -6.89 12.07 -16.26
N ASN A 86 -8.12 11.56 -16.26
CA ASN A 86 -9.29 12.26 -16.81
C ASN A 86 -10.02 13.17 -15.79
N SER A 87 -9.53 13.26 -14.55
CA SER A 87 -10.10 14.12 -13.52
C SER A 87 -9.54 15.53 -13.60
N GLU A 88 -10.38 16.54 -13.35
CA GLU A 88 -9.94 17.95 -13.24
C GLU A 88 -8.94 18.10 -12.09
N ASP A 89 -9.14 17.35 -11.00
CA ASP A 89 -8.28 17.31 -9.81
C ASP A 89 -6.88 16.72 -10.06
N ALA A 90 -6.61 16.13 -11.24
CA ALA A 90 -5.36 15.45 -11.50
C ALA A 90 -4.24 16.43 -11.90
N PRO A 91 -3.08 16.41 -11.22
CA PRO A 91 -1.91 17.19 -11.60
C PRO A 91 -1.41 16.84 -13.00
N ASP A 92 -0.71 17.77 -13.66
CA ASP A 92 -0.24 17.59 -15.04
C ASP A 92 0.67 16.36 -15.21
N PHE A 93 1.50 16.06 -14.21
CA PHE A 93 2.35 14.87 -14.29
C PHE A 93 1.54 13.57 -14.26
N VAL A 94 0.38 13.54 -13.58
CA VAL A 94 -0.51 12.37 -13.62
C VAL A 94 -1.12 12.21 -15.00
N LYS A 95 -1.62 13.29 -15.60
CA LYS A 95 -2.15 13.28 -16.98
C LYS A 95 -1.09 12.84 -17.99
N LYS A 96 0.16 13.20 -17.74
CA LYS A 96 1.32 12.84 -18.57
C LYS A 96 1.75 11.39 -18.40
N TYR A 97 1.71 10.86 -17.18
CA TYR A 97 2.38 9.60 -16.83
C TYR A 97 1.45 8.43 -16.55
N LEU A 98 0.17 8.65 -16.26
CA LEU A 98 -0.80 7.58 -16.05
C LEU A 98 -1.77 7.43 -17.22
N SER A 99 -2.01 6.18 -17.62
CA SER A 99 -3.08 5.80 -18.54
C SER A 99 -4.37 5.46 -17.77
N TRP A 100 -4.24 4.99 -16.52
CA TRP A 100 -5.36 4.68 -15.63
C TRP A 100 -5.01 4.92 -14.16
N GLY A 101 -6.00 5.38 -13.39
CA GLY A 101 -5.86 5.73 -11.98
C GLY A 101 -6.68 4.85 -11.03
N ALA A 102 -6.47 5.04 -9.73
CA ALA A 102 -7.04 4.20 -8.71
C ALA A 102 -8.56 4.42 -8.49
N GLY A 103 -9.27 3.30 -8.28
CA GLY A 103 -10.71 3.27 -8.01
C GLY A 103 -11.09 3.42 -6.53
N PRO A 104 -12.39 3.36 -6.18
CA PRO A 104 -12.87 3.50 -4.80
C PRO A 104 -12.30 2.48 -3.80
N ARG A 105 -11.89 1.28 -4.26
CA ARG A 105 -11.24 0.27 -3.41
C ARG A 105 -9.92 0.75 -2.83
N ALA A 106 -9.19 1.60 -3.56
CA ALA A 106 -7.98 2.22 -3.03
C ALA A 106 -8.29 3.07 -1.80
N CYS A 107 -9.37 3.87 -1.82
CA CYS A 107 -9.77 4.65 -0.64
C CYS A 107 -10.05 3.73 0.55
N GLN A 108 -10.80 2.64 0.34
CA GLN A 108 -11.12 1.69 1.39
C GLN A 108 -9.85 1.04 1.98
N ALA A 109 -8.91 0.66 1.12
CA ALA A 109 -7.63 0.08 1.52
C ALA A 109 -6.73 1.07 2.26
N LEU A 110 -6.65 2.34 1.82
CA LEU A 110 -5.92 3.40 2.52
C LEU A 110 -6.49 3.62 3.93
N LEU A 111 -7.82 3.72 4.06
CA LEU A 111 -8.45 3.99 5.36
C LEU A 111 -8.32 2.80 6.31
N LEU A 112 -8.56 1.57 5.84
CA LEU A 112 -8.39 0.37 6.68
C LEU A 112 -6.92 0.12 7.04
N GLY A 113 -6.01 0.33 6.08
CA GLY A 113 -4.57 0.23 6.30
C GLY A 113 -4.07 1.25 7.31
N GLY A 114 -4.49 2.51 7.17
CA GLY A 114 -4.13 3.58 8.10
C GLY A 114 -4.69 3.34 9.51
N LYS A 115 -5.90 2.77 9.64
CA LYS A 115 -6.45 2.34 10.94
C LYS A 115 -5.61 1.24 11.59
N ALA A 116 -5.18 0.25 10.81
CA ALA A 116 -4.32 -0.81 11.32
C ALA A 116 -2.95 -0.28 11.73
N HIS A 117 -2.35 0.60 10.91
CA HIS A 117 -1.07 1.25 11.19
C HIS A 117 -1.13 2.07 12.49
N ALA A 118 -2.15 2.92 12.65
CA ALA A 118 -2.34 3.70 13.87
C ALA A 118 -2.41 2.83 15.14
N LEU A 119 -3.09 1.68 15.08
CA LEU A 119 -3.16 0.76 16.22
C LEU A 119 -1.83 0.05 16.51
N LEU A 120 -1.05 -0.31 15.48
CA LEU A 120 0.29 -0.87 15.67
C LEU A 120 1.21 0.13 16.39
N ASP A 121 0.99 1.43 16.17
CA ASP A 121 1.65 2.53 16.88
C ASP A 121 1.01 2.87 18.25
N GLY A 122 0.02 2.08 18.71
CA GLY A 122 -0.69 2.32 19.98
C GLY A 122 -1.65 3.51 19.98
N ARG A 123 -1.95 4.10 18.81
CA ARG A 123 -2.86 5.24 18.66
C ARG A 123 -4.28 4.77 18.31
N VAL A 124 -5.27 5.49 18.85
CA VAL A 124 -6.71 5.22 18.63
C VAL A 124 -7.35 6.07 17.53
N HIS A 125 -6.56 6.92 16.87
CA HIS A 125 -6.99 7.78 15.79
C HIS A 125 -5.98 7.79 14.64
N VAL A 126 -6.48 7.90 13.41
CA VAL A 126 -5.68 7.93 12.19
C VAL A 126 -5.22 9.36 11.87
N SER A 127 -3.95 9.53 11.51
CA SER A 127 -3.36 10.75 10.96
C SER A 127 -3.17 10.67 9.44
N THR A 128 -2.74 11.75 8.80
CA THR A 128 -2.32 11.73 7.39
C THR A 128 -1.07 10.88 7.16
N ASP A 129 -0.16 10.82 8.13
CA ASP A 129 1.04 9.98 8.07
C ASP A 129 0.70 8.50 7.92
N ASP A 130 -0.34 8.03 8.64
CA ASP A 130 -0.83 6.64 8.50
C ASP A 130 -1.30 6.34 7.07
N ILE A 131 -1.97 7.31 6.43
CA ILE A 131 -2.43 7.18 5.05
C ILE A 131 -1.23 7.16 4.10
N ARG A 132 -0.25 8.03 4.32
CA ARG A 132 0.97 8.08 3.49
C ARG A 132 1.80 6.81 3.62
N TYR A 133 1.94 6.28 4.84
CA TYR A 133 2.67 5.05 5.12
C TYR A 133 2.16 3.88 4.27
N VAL A 134 0.84 3.69 4.23
CA VAL A 134 0.25 2.59 3.45
C VAL A 134 0.02 2.93 1.98
N ALA A 135 0.26 4.16 1.52
CA ALA A 135 -0.17 4.58 0.18
C ALA A 135 0.55 3.86 -0.95
N ARG A 136 1.88 3.69 -0.87
CA ARG A 136 2.64 2.97 -1.90
C ARG A 136 2.13 1.54 -2.12
N PRO A 137 2.08 0.66 -1.10
CA PRO A 137 1.61 -0.71 -1.30
C PRO A 137 0.13 -0.77 -1.70
N VAL A 138 -0.70 0.23 -1.37
CA VAL A 138 -2.09 0.31 -1.85
C VAL A 138 -2.18 0.73 -3.31
N LEU A 139 -1.44 1.76 -3.72
CA LEU A 139 -1.66 2.41 -5.00
C LEU A 139 -0.88 1.75 -6.14
N ARG A 140 0.31 1.18 -5.89
CA ARG A 140 1.24 0.77 -6.95
C ARG A 140 0.69 -0.22 -7.99
N HIS A 141 -0.25 -1.10 -7.61
CA HIS A 141 -0.91 -2.05 -8.51
C HIS A 141 -2.26 -1.55 -9.03
N ARG A 142 -2.65 -0.34 -8.66
CA ARG A 142 -3.88 0.35 -9.06
C ARG A 142 -3.63 1.52 -10.00
N LEU A 143 -2.36 1.76 -10.34
CA LEU A 143 -1.92 2.78 -11.28
C LEU A 143 -1.36 2.07 -12.51
N ALA A 144 -1.92 2.38 -13.68
CA ALA A 144 -1.34 1.95 -14.95
C ALA A 144 -0.50 3.09 -15.51
N THR A 145 0.81 2.87 -15.61
CA THR A 145 1.74 3.81 -16.22
C THR A 145 1.52 3.87 -17.74
N SER A 146 1.78 5.03 -18.32
CA SER A 146 1.83 5.21 -19.77
C SER A 146 3.19 4.78 -20.33
N PHE A 147 3.26 4.53 -21.64
CA PHE A 147 4.52 4.27 -22.35
C PHE A 147 5.57 5.37 -22.12
N ARG A 148 5.12 6.62 -21.95
CA ARG A 148 6.01 7.74 -21.65
C ARG A 148 6.63 7.64 -20.26
N ALA A 149 5.86 7.17 -19.27
CA ALA A 149 6.39 6.94 -17.94
C ALA A 149 7.44 5.83 -17.95
N GLU A 150 7.21 4.76 -18.71
CA GLU A 150 8.18 3.66 -18.89
C GLU A 150 9.48 4.17 -19.54
N SER A 151 9.36 4.94 -20.62
CA SER A 151 10.51 5.55 -21.31
C SER A 151 11.31 6.51 -20.42
N ASP A 152 10.62 7.26 -19.55
CA ASP A 152 11.23 8.21 -18.62
C ASP A 152 11.70 7.54 -17.29
N GLY A 153 11.52 6.22 -17.11
CA GLY A 153 11.86 5.50 -15.88
C GLY A 153 11.00 5.88 -14.66
N VAL A 154 9.78 6.38 -14.89
CA VAL A 154 8.84 6.82 -13.86
C VAL A 154 7.93 5.66 -13.43
N SER A 155 8.16 5.13 -12.23
CA SER A 155 7.34 4.08 -11.63
C SER A 155 6.06 4.62 -10.98
N ALA A 156 5.10 3.72 -10.69
CA ALA A 156 3.92 4.05 -9.90
C ALA A 156 4.30 4.61 -8.51
N ASP A 157 5.34 4.08 -7.86
CA ASP A 157 5.82 4.58 -6.58
C ASP A 157 6.38 6.01 -6.71
N HIS A 158 7.10 6.35 -7.79
CA HIS A 158 7.53 7.74 -8.05
C HIS A 158 6.35 8.71 -8.19
N ILE A 159 5.25 8.26 -8.80
CA ILE A 159 4.02 9.04 -8.97
C ILE A 159 3.32 9.26 -7.62
N VAL A 160 3.24 8.22 -6.78
CA VAL A 160 2.68 8.32 -5.42
C VAL A 160 3.48 9.31 -4.57
N GLU A 161 4.80 9.30 -4.65
CA GLU A 161 5.63 10.27 -3.94
C GLU A 161 5.38 11.71 -4.39
N LYS A 162 5.32 11.95 -5.70
CA LYS A 162 4.97 13.28 -6.22
C LYS A 162 3.59 13.73 -5.77
N LEU A 163 2.62 12.82 -5.67
CA LEU A 163 1.27 13.14 -5.19
C LEU A 163 1.26 13.64 -3.74
N PHE A 164 2.17 13.19 -2.88
CA PHE A 164 2.26 13.70 -1.51
C PHE A 164 2.66 15.18 -1.43
N HIS A 165 3.33 15.69 -2.45
CA HIS A 165 3.70 17.11 -2.53
C HIS A 165 2.60 17.99 -3.13
N GLU A 166 1.78 17.43 -4.02
CA GLU A 166 0.68 18.17 -4.67
C GLU A 166 -0.62 18.16 -3.84
N VAL A 167 -0.96 17.03 -3.23
CA VAL A 167 -2.19 16.89 -2.46
C VAL A 167 -1.95 17.42 -1.06
N ARG A 168 -2.52 18.59 -0.76
CA ARG A 168 -2.34 19.26 0.52
C ARG A 168 -2.97 18.46 1.66
N GLU A 169 -2.20 18.29 2.71
CA GLU A 169 -2.72 17.80 3.98
C GLU A 169 -3.70 18.81 4.59
N PRO A 170 -4.72 18.34 5.34
CA PRO A 170 -5.64 19.24 6.01
C PRO A 170 -4.86 20.13 6.99
N ALA A 171 -5.14 21.43 6.96
CA ALA A 171 -4.57 22.35 7.93
C ALA A 171 -4.93 21.88 9.35
N GLY A 172 -3.91 21.67 10.19
CA GLY A 172 -4.10 21.34 11.59
C GLY A 172 -4.98 22.41 12.25
N LYS A 173 -6.05 21.97 12.90
CA LYS A 173 -6.71 22.73 13.96
C LYS A 173 -6.41 22.04 15.27
#